data_AF-A0A5N9GV93-F1
#
_entry.id   AF-A0A5N9GV93-F1
#
_cell.length_a   1.000
_cell.length_b   1.000
_cell.length_c   1.000
_cell.angle_alpha   90.00
_cell.angle_beta   90.00
_cell.angle_gamma   90.00
#
_symmetry.space_group_name_H-M   'P 1'
#
loop_
_entity.id
_entity.type
_entity.pdbx_description
1 polymer ?
#
loop_
_entity_poly.entity_id
_entity_poly.type
_entity_poly.pdbx_seq_one_letter_code
_entity_poly.pdbx_strand_id
1 'polypeptide(L)'
;MNWSWNDTDPVEPIEDLAADTLLDFIARLAETGDEEGYFSREIEMNLVWREADAQVAFAKRGRETAEISKRLYAARAHVYDAHYLVGARQGVEAAKKIQEVIRTLYGTEAETK
;
A
#
# COMPACT_ATOMS: atom_id res chain seq x y z
N MET A 1 15.52 -22.84 -9.00
CA MET A 1 16.10 -21.92 -8.01
C MET A 1 15.15 -21.87 -6.83
N ASN A 2 15.61 -22.30 -5.64
CA ASN A 2 14.84 -22.14 -4.40
C ASN A 2 15.17 -20.76 -3.87
N TRP A 3 14.23 -19.84 -3.98
CA TRP A 3 14.35 -18.51 -3.43
C TRP A 3 13.69 -18.54 -2.04
N SER A 4 14.43 -18.25 -0.99
CA SER A 4 13.93 -18.19 0.39
C SER A 4 14.05 -16.76 0.89
N TRP A 5 12.92 -16.17 1.26
CA TRP A 5 12.86 -14.87 1.91
C TRP A 5 13.38 -14.95 3.35
N ASN A 6 14.22 -13.99 3.73
CA ASN A 6 14.66 -13.74 5.10
C ASN A 6 13.68 -12.76 5.79
N ASP A 7 13.47 -12.84 7.10
CA ASP A 7 12.45 -12.04 7.82
C ASP A 7 12.68 -10.50 7.79
N THR A 8 13.87 -10.10 7.37
CA THR A 8 14.29 -8.70 7.19
C THR A 8 14.29 -8.25 5.74
N ASP A 9 14.02 -9.16 4.79
CA ASP A 9 14.04 -8.82 3.38
C ASP A 9 12.89 -7.84 3.08
N PRO A 10 13.16 -6.77 2.32
CA PRO A 10 12.10 -5.90 1.84
C PRO A 10 11.17 -6.73 0.95
N VAL A 11 9.86 -6.52 1.06
CA VAL A 11 8.91 -7.05 0.07
C VAL A 11 9.37 -6.54 -1.30
N GLU A 12 9.54 -7.44 -2.27
CA GLU A 12 9.93 -7.03 -3.63
C GLU A 12 9.02 -5.89 -4.11
N PRO A 13 9.55 -4.88 -4.82
CA PRO A 13 8.75 -3.80 -5.33
C PRO A 13 7.71 -4.36 -6.30
N ILE A 14 6.47 -4.35 -5.84
CA ILE A 14 5.28 -4.68 -6.60
C ILE A 14 4.77 -3.37 -7.17
N GLU A 15 4.63 -3.26 -8.50
CA GLU A 15 4.42 -1.98 -9.22
C GLU A 15 3.42 -1.02 -8.54
N ASP A 16 2.21 -1.48 -8.22
CA ASP A 16 1.16 -0.66 -7.61
C ASP A 16 1.33 -0.44 -6.09
N LEU A 17 2.21 -1.19 -5.43
CA LEU A 17 2.57 -1.03 -4.01
C LEU A 17 3.97 -0.46 -3.80
N ALA A 18 4.70 -0.20 -4.89
CA ALA A 18 6.05 0.32 -4.86
C ALA A 18 6.04 1.69 -4.18
N ALA A 19 7.08 1.97 -3.38
CA ALA A 19 7.12 3.17 -2.56
C ALA A 19 7.01 4.46 -3.39
N ASP A 20 7.67 4.50 -4.55
CA ASP A 20 7.59 5.60 -5.52
C ASP A 20 6.18 5.75 -6.12
N THR A 21 5.55 4.65 -6.57
CA THR A 21 4.17 4.67 -7.07
C THR A 21 3.19 5.21 -6.03
N LEU A 22 3.33 4.78 -4.77
CA LEU A 22 2.47 5.22 -3.67
C LEU A 22 2.75 6.69 -3.26
N LEU A 23 4.00 7.13 -3.31
CA LEU A 23 4.37 8.53 -3.07
C LEU A 23 3.82 9.45 -4.17
N ASP A 24 3.90 9.03 -5.43
CA ASP A 24 3.30 9.75 -6.55
C ASP A 24 1.78 9.82 -6.41
N PHE A 25 1.14 8.73 -5.97
CA PHE A 25 -0.30 8.72 -5.70
C PHE A 25 -0.68 9.70 -4.58
N ILE A 26 0.13 9.78 -3.51
CA ILE A 26 -0.05 10.78 -2.43
C ILE A 26 0.00 12.21 -2.98
N ALA A 27 0.97 12.52 -3.85
CA ALA A 27 1.07 13.84 -4.46
C ALA A 27 -0.18 14.18 -5.27
N ARG A 28 -0.66 13.24 -6.10
CA ARG A 28 -1.88 13.43 -6.89
C ARG A 28 -3.15 13.56 -6.03
N LEU A 29 -3.23 12.86 -4.90
CA LEU A 29 -4.33 13.02 -3.93
C LEU A 29 -4.36 14.43 -3.33
N ALA A 30 -3.19 15.02 -3.05
CA ALA A 30 -3.09 16.37 -2.50
C ALA A 30 -3.55 17.45 -3.50
N GLU A 31 -3.42 17.19 -4.81
CA GLU A 31 -3.84 18.08 -5.89
C GLU A 31 -5.32 17.87 -6.30
N THR A 32 -5.99 16.84 -5.77
CA THR A 32 -7.36 16.51 -6.16
C THR A 32 -8.37 17.44 -5.48
N GLY A 33 -8.96 18.35 -6.26
CA GLY A 33 -9.92 19.35 -5.79
C GLY A 33 -11.34 19.22 -6.34
N ASP A 34 -11.55 18.43 -7.39
CA ASP A 34 -12.82 18.32 -8.09
C ASP A 34 -13.33 16.86 -8.18
N GLU A 35 -14.57 16.71 -8.63
CA GLU A 35 -15.27 15.42 -8.70
C GLU A 35 -14.64 14.46 -9.72
N GLU A 36 -14.21 14.98 -10.88
CA GLU A 36 -13.54 14.18 -11.92
C GLU A 36 -12.17 13.66 -11.44
N GLY A 37 -11.44 14.51 -10.71
CA GLY A 37 -10.21 14.13 -10.03
C GLY A 37 -10.45 12.98 -9.06
N TYR A 38 -11.44 13.09 -8.17
CA TYR A 38 -11.77 12.02 -7.23
C TYR A 38 -12.21 10.71 -7.91
N PHE A 39 -12.99 10.78 -8.99
CA PHE A 39 -13.34 9.60 -9.78
C PHE A 39 -12.10 8.90 -10.34
N SER A 40 -11.13 9.68 -10.85
CA SER A 40 -9.85 9.15 -11.32
C SER A 40 -9.03 8.53 -10.19
N ARG A 41 -9.03 9.15 -9.00
CA ARG A 41 -8.35 8.61 -7.81
C ARG A 41 -8.97 7.30 -7.34
N GLU A 42 -10.30 7.14 -7.41
CA GLU A 42 -10.97 5.89 -7.04
C GLU A 42 -10.54 4.73 -7.95
N ILE A 43 -10.37 4.98 -9.26
CA ILE A 43 -9.88 3.95 -10.20
C ILE A 43 -8.45 3.52 -9.86
N GLU A 44 -7.55 4.48 -9.65
CA GLU A 44 -6.17 4.20 -9.23
C GLU A 44 -6.14 3.42 -7.90
N MET A 45 -6.95 3.85 -6.93
CA MET A 45 -7.04 3.20 -5.62
C MET A 45 -7.59 1.77 -5.69
N ASN A 46 -8.46 1.47 -6.68
CA ASN A 46 -8.93 0.11 -6.94
C ASN A 46 -7.80 -0.81 -7.43
N LEU A 47 -6.82 -0.30 -8.17
CA LEU A 47 -5.66 -1.08 -8.62
C LEU A 47 -4.78 -1.43 -7.42
N VAL A 48 -4.41 -0.42 -6.62
CA VAL A 48 -3.66 -0.58 -5.36
C VAL A 48 -4.35 -1.60 -4.44
N TRP A 49 -5.67 -1.52 -4.30
CA TRP A 49 -6.43 -2.47 -3.50
C TRP A 49 -6.36 -3.90 -4.05
N ARG A 50 -6.59 -4.10 -5.35
CA ARG A 50 -6.51 -5.44 -5.97
C ARG A 50 -5.14 -6.06 -5.81
N GLU A 51 -4.09 -5.26 -5.94
CA GLU A 51 -2.72 -5.72 -5.76
C GLU A 51 -2.46 -6.15 -4.30
N ALA A 52 -2.85 -5.32 -3.32
CA ALA A 52 -2.74 -5.69 -1.91
C ALA A 52 -3.53 -6.99 -1.56
N ASP A 53 -4.70 -7.17 -2.17
CA ASP A 53 -5.50 -8.41 -2.04
C ASP A 53 -4.77 -9.62 -2.62
N ALA A 54 -4.17 -9.47 -3.80
CA ALA A 54 -3.42 -10.51 -4.48
C ALA A 54 -2.21 -10.95 -3.64
N GLN A 55 -1.45 -9.99 -3.11
CA GLN A 55 -0.26 -10.27 -2.28
C GLN A 55 -0.61 -11.03 -1.00
N VAL A 56 -1.69 -10.64 -0.32
CA VAL A 56 -2.19 -11.39 0.84
C VAL A 56 -2.66 -12.79 0.43
N ALA A 57 -3.31 -12.95 -0.72
CA ALA A 57 -3.71 -14.26 -1.23
C ALA A 57 -2.50 -15.15 -1.58
N PHE A 58 -1.40 -14.58 -2.10
CA PHE A 58 -0.14 -15.28 -2.32
C PHE A 58 0.53 -15.69 -1.02
N ALA A 59 0.60 -14.80 -0.03
CA ALA A 59 1.17 -15.09 1.30
C ALA A 59 0.43 -16.25 2.00
N LYS A 60 -0.91 -16.29 1.89
CA LYS A 60 -1.74 -17.41 2.42
C LYS A 60 -1.38 -18.78 1.87
N ARG A 61 -0.76 -18.85 0.68
CA ARG A 61 -0.34 -20.12 0.06
C ARG A 61 1.00 -20.64 0.63
N GLY A 62 1.54 -20.00 1.66
CA GLY A 62 2.72 -20.47 2.41
C GLY A 62 4.05 -20.25 1.66
N ARG A 63 4.10 -19.28 0.75
CA ARG A 63 5.32 -18.93 0.00
C ARG A 63 6.16 -17.84 0.68
N GLU A 64 5.61 -17.19 1.69
CA GLU A 64 6.20 -16.07 2.43
C GLU A 64 6.47 -16.44 3.89
N THR A 65 7.38 -15.72 4.54
CA THR A 65 7.58 -15.88 5.99
C THR A 65 6.39 -15.36 6.80
N ALA A 66 6.29 -15.75 8.07
CA ALA A 66 5.22 -15.32 8.95
C ALA A 66 5.24 -13.79 9.17
N GLU A 67 6.43 -13.21 9.23
CA GLU A 67 6.62 -11.77 9.42
C GLU A 67 6.25 -10.98 8.15
N ILE A 68 6.66 -11.44 6.97
CA ILE A 68 6.23 -10.84 5.69
C ILE A 68 4.71 -10.91 5.54
N SER A 69 4.12 -12.08 5.84
CA SER A 69 2.67 -12.26 5.81
C SER A 69 1.96 -11.23 6.70
N LYS A 70 2.44 -11.05 7.94
CA LYS A 70 1.89 -10.07 8.90
C LYS A 70 1.95 -8.64 8.36
N ARG A 71 3.08 -8.23 7.75
CA ARG A 71 3.22 -6.90 7.14
C ARG A 71 2.26 -6.72 5.97
N LEU A 72 2.12 -7.71 5.10
CA LEU A 72 1.17 -7.67 3.98
C LEU A 72 -0.29 -7.54 4.45
N TYR A 73 -0.68 -8.24 5.51
CA TYR A 73 -2.03 -8.10 6.10
C TYR A 73 -2.26 -6.69 6.66
N ALA A 74 -1.29 -6.13 7.36
CA ALA A 74 -1.38 -4.78 7.90
C ALA A 74 -1.44 -3.72 6.79
N ALA A 75 -0.57 -3.84 5.78
CA ALA A 75 -0.58 -2.96 4.60
C ALA A 75 -1.93 -3.00 3.88
N ARG A 76 -2.50 -4.19 3.67
CA ARG A 76 -3.84 -4.36 3.09
C ARG A 76 -4.92 -3.64 3.91
N ALA A 77 -4.86 -3.65 5.23
CA ALA A 77 -5.81 -2.92 6.07
C ALA A 77 -5.72 -1.40 5.85
N HIS A 78 -4.51 -0.84 5.80
CA HIS A 78 -4.31 0.58 5.48
C HIS A 78 -4.79 0.94 4.06
N VAL A 79 -4.60 0.05 3.09
CA VAL A 79 -5.14 0.19 1.72
C VAL A 79 -6.67 0.22 1.71
N TYR A 80 -7.35 -0.63 2.49
CA TYR A 80 -8.81 -0.57 2.62
C TYR A 80 -9.30 0.75 3.22
N ASP A 81 -8.64 1.21 4.29
CA ASP A 81 -8.97 2.50 4.90
C ASP A 81 -8.80 3.64 3.88
N ALA A 82 -7.68 3.64 3.14
CA ALA A 82 -7.42 4.63 2.10
C ALA A 82 -8.50 4.59 1.00
N HIS A 83 -8.89 3.40 0.54
CA HIS A 83 -9.93 3.22 -0.48
C HIS A 83 -11.27 3.83 -0.04
N TYR A 84 -11.70 3.55 1.19
CA TYR A 84 -12.90 4.15 1.76
C TYR A 84 -12.81 5.68 1.80
N LEU A 85 -11.66 6.22 2.24
CA LEU A 85 -11.44 7.66 2.37
C LEU A 85 -11.42 8.38 1.01
N VAL A 86 -10.86 7.76 -0.04
CA VAL A 86 -10.94 8.29 -1.41
C VAL A 86 -12.39 8.39 -1.87
N GLY A 87 -13.20 7.33 -1.68
CA GLY A 87 -14.62 7.35 -2.02
C GLY A 87 -15.45 8.35 -1.20
N ALA A 88 -15.01 8.65 0.03
CA ALA A 88 -15.60 9.69 0.87
C ALA A 88 -15.07 11.11 0.55
N ARG A 89 -14.23 11.26 -0.48
CA ARG A 89 -13.59 12.53 -0.89
C ARG A 89 -12.71 13.15 0.21
N GLN A 90 -12.04 12.32 0.99
CA GLN A 90 -11.15 12.71 2.09
C GLN A 90 -9.68 12.50 1.69
N GLY A 91 -9.23 13.16 0.61
CA GLY A 91 -7.90 12.95 0.01
C GLY A 91 -6.72 13.08 0.97
N VAL A 92 -6.78 14.04 1.91
CA VAL A 92 -5.71 14.22 2.93
C VAL A 92 -5.61 13.04 3.89
N GLU A 93 -6.74 12.50 4.35
CA GLU A 93 -6.75 11.33 5.24
C GLU A 93 -6.39 10.06 4.48
N ALA A 94 -6.85 9.92 3.23
CA ALA A 94 -6.44 8.83 2.35
C ALA A 94 -4.91 8.83 2.14
N ALA A 95 -4.31 10.00 1.89
CA ALA A 95 -2.86 10.13 1.73
C ALA A 95 -2.09 9.68 2.99
N LYS A 96 -2.57 10.02 4.19
CA LYS A 96 -1.97 9.53 5.45
C LYS A 96 -2.04 8.01 5.56
N LYS A 97 -3.15 7.39 5.15
CA LYS A 97 -3.28 5.93 5.10
C LYS A 97 -2.31 5.29 4.11
N ILE A 98 -2.11 5.88 2.94
CA ILE A 98 -1.08 5.42 1.99
C ILE A 98 0.34 5.57 2.55
N GLN A 99 0.62 6.61 3.35
CA GLN A 99 1.89 6.71 4.08
C GLN A 99 2.07 5.58 5.11
N GLU A 100 1.00 5.15 5.78
CA GLU A 100 1.03 3.99 6.67
C GLU A 100 1.36 2.71 5.89
N VAL A 101 0.80 2.51 4.69
CA VAL A 101 1.14 1.38 3.79
C VAL A 101 2.63 1.34 3.51
N ILE A 102 3.22 2.46 3.08
CA ILE A 102 4.66 2.57 2.77
C ILE A 102 5.49 2.21 4.01
N ARG A 103 5.15 2.76 5.19
CA ARG A 103 5.87 2.47 6.45
C ARG A 103 5.79 0.99 6.80
N THR A 104 4.62 0.38 6.66
CA THR A 104 4.40 -1.04 6.98
C THR A 104 5.16 -1.98 6.05
N LEU A 105 5.22 -1.67 4.75
CA LEU A 105 5.89 -2.52 3.76
C LEU A 105 7.41 -2.34 3.75
N TYR A 106 7.88 -1.10 3.86
CA TYR A 106 9.29 -0.76 3.61
C TYR A 106 10.08 -0.37 4.85
N GLY A 107 9.45 -0.33 6.03
CA GLY A 107 10.18 -0.17 7.28
C GLY A 107 10.95 1.15 7.37
N THR A 108 10.39 2.28 6.94
CA THR A 108 10.83 3.59 7.47
C THR A 108 10.44 3.71 8.94
N GLU A 109 10.99 2.83 9.79
CA GLU A 109 11.39 3.23 11.12
C GLU A 109 12.50 4.24 10.90
N ALA A 110 12.20 5.52 11.10
CA ALA A 110 13.26 6.45 11.38
C ALA A 110 13.98 5.89 12.62
N GLU A 111 15.15 5.28 12.43
CA GLU A 111 16.12 5.09 13.51
C GLU A 111 16.46 6.49 14.03
N THR A 112 15.66 7.01 14.96
CA THR A 112 16.08 8.06 15.86
C THR A 112 17.15 7.45 16.77
N LYS A 113 18.41 7.60 16.35
CA LYS A 113 19.57 7.58 17.25
C LYS A 113 19.73 8.95 17.91
#